data_AF-A0A168JCW4-F1
#
_entry.id   AF-A0A168JCW4-F1
#
_cell.length_a   1.000
_cell.length_b   1.000
_cell.length_c   1.000
_cell.angle_alpha   90.00
_cell.angle_beta   90.00
_cell.angle_gamma   90.00
#
_symmetry.space_group_name_H-M   'P 1'
#
loop_
_entity.id
_entity.type
_entity.pdbx_description
1 polymer ?
#
loop_
_entity_poly.entity_id
_entity_poly.type
_entity_poly.pdbx_seq_one_letter_code
_entity_poly.pdbx_strand_id
1 'polypeptide(L)'
;MPSLQKLMVLATASVGALAASSECTTDITIDTLNPTFDCDTIDAIVTVSPSLQGNLQIDGPKVFKKDFIVNGTSSLLGISSSSLTTIGGNFQVQDAGLLASISLPKLTKLNKLSFARLGQLSTLQFSSSGVSEASTVNIADTFLSDISGLNLATVESLTINSNKRLTKFDSNLVNITNTLILTENGNDMQVNLTELQSAYEIQISGVKSLSTPSLEQIQNSIRFETNPNLETYEAANLTSVGTSKNGGSVSFINNAKLANISFPYLATISGDLTVVNNTKLDEITGFPELKSVENMLLGGSFEKAELPKLDDVKGTINVKSTSNLTDVCKFFNGLKGKVVQGKVNCQGGLDNKTANDQNGLNKTGSSGNGGSGAGTPSYSTAAIFLGLIAGAAQLL
;
A
#
# COMPACT_ATOMS: atom_id res chain seq x y z
N MET A 1 27.41 37.38 -59.61
CA MET A 1 27.35 35.98 -60.08
C MET A 1 27.94 35.10 -58.99
N PRO A 2 27.38 33.92 -58.65
CA PRO A 2 26.26 33.22 -59.26
C PRO A 2 25.00 33.15 -58.38
N SER A 3 23.89 32.97 -59.09
CA SER A 3 22.55 32.60 -58.64
C SER A 3 22.52 31.09 -58.36
N LEU A 4 21.89 30.67 -57.26
CA LEU A 4 21.51 29.27 -57.05
C LEU A 4 19.98 29.20 -56.91
N GLN A 5 19.35 28.72 -57.99
CA GLN A 5 17.93 28.38 -58.07
C GLN A 5 17.59 27.29 -57.04
N LYS A 6 16.61 27.58 -56.18
CA LYS A 6 15.96 26.56 -55.35
C LYS A 6 15.04 25.73 -56.24
N LEU A 7 15.43 24.49 -56.51
CA LEU A 7 14.57 23.48 -57.13
C LEU A 7 13.59 22.97 -56.06
N MET A 8 12.32 23.34 -56.18
CA MET A 8 11.23 22.75 -55.41
C MET A 8 10.93 21.36 -55.99
N VAL A 9 11.28 20.30 -55.26
CA VAL A 9 10.80 18.94 -55.53
C VAL A 9 9.48 18.77 -54.78
N LEU A 10 8.36 18.65 -55.50
CA LEU A 10 7.11 18.16 -54.93
C LEU A 10 7.30 16.69 -54.56
N ALA A 11 7.43 16.41 -53.27
CA ALA A 11 7.23 15.07 -52.75
C ALA A 11 5.71 14.80 -52.69
N THR A 12 5.22 13.97 -53.60
CA THR A 12 3.87 13.39 -53.51
C THR A 12 3.84 12.48 -52.27
N ALA A 13 3.16 12.91 -51.21
CA ALA A 13 2.82 12.05 -50.10
C ALA A 13 1.82 10.99 -50.60
N SER A 14 2.30 9.76 -50.79
CA SER A 14 1.42 8.60 -50.86
C SER A 14 0.69 8.48 -49.53
N VAL A 15 -0.61 8.76 -49.53
CA VAL A 15 -1.50 8.43 -48.41
C VAL A 15 -1.52 6.90 -48.33
N GLY A 16 -0.62 6.32 -47.54
CA GLY A 16 -0.74 4.95 -47.12
C GLY A 16 -2.03 4.85 -46.33
N ALA A 17 -3.01 4.10 -46.84
CA ALA A 17 -4.17 3.73 -46.07
C ALA A 17 -3.66 3.05 -44.79
N LEU A 18 -3.80 3.73 -43.65
CA LEU A 18 -3.72 3.09 -42.36
C LEU A 18 -4.80 2.01 -42.39
N ALA A 19 -4.39 0.75 -42.48
CA ALA A 19 -5.32 -0.37 -42.33
C ALA A 19 -6.04 -0.14 -41.01
N ALA A 20 -7.35 0.15 -41.07
CA ALA A 20 -8.18 0.20 -39.89
C ALA A 20 -8.02 -1.18 -39.22
N SER A 21 -7.40 -1.22 -38.05
CA SER A 21 -7.37 -2.43 -37.24
C SER A 21 -8.82 -2.86 -37.06
N SER A 22 -9.16 -4.11 -37.40
CA SER A 22 -10.47 -4.65 -37.09
C SER A 22 -10.66 -4.55 -35.59
N GLU A 23 -11.68 -3.79 -35.16
CA GLU A 23 -12.05 -3.62 -33.76
C GLU A 23 -13.34 -4.37 -33.49
N CYS A 24 -13.37 -5.18 -32.43
CA CYS A 24 -14.61 -5.74 -31.91
C CYS A 24 -15.19 -4.80 -30.85
N THR A 25 -16.39 -4.26 -31.07
CA THR A 25 -16.99 -3.22 -30.21
C THR A 25 -18.16 -3.69 -29.34
N THR A 26 -18.66 -4.90 -29.59
CA THR A 26 -19.74 -5.52 -28.80
C THR A 26 -19.15 -6.39 -27.71
N ASP A 27 -19.74 -6.39 -26.52
CA ASP A 27 -19.30 -7.22 -25.40
C ASP A 27 -19.27 -8.70 -25.77
N ILE A 28 -18.26 -9.40 -25.25
CA ILE A 28 -17.96 -10.79 -25.61
C ILE A 28 -18.04 -11.66 -24.38
N THR A 29 -18.80 -12.75 -24.50
CA THR A 29 -18.78 -13.85 -23.52
C THR A 29 -17.96 -15.00 -24.11
N ILE A 30 -16.89 -15.38 -23.42
CA ILE A 30 -16.08 -16.56 -23.76
C ILE A 30 -16.69 -17.77 -23.06
N ASP A 31 -17.23 -18.70 -23.84
CA ASP A 31 -17.85 -19.95 -23.40
C ASP A 31 -17.14 -21.21 -23.92
N THR A 32 -16.03 -21.03 -24.65
CA THR A 32 -15.16 -22.11 -25.15
C THR A 32 -13.72 -21.89 -24.72
N LEU A 33 -12.91 -22.97 -24.70
CA LEU A 33 -11.51 -22.92 -24.24
C LEU A 33 -10.56 -22.23 -25.21
N ASN A 34 -10.91 -22.18 -26.50
CA ASN A 34 -10.09 -21.60 -27.56
C ASN A 34 -10.95 -20.68 -28.44
N PRO A 35 -11.46 -19.57 -27.89
CA PRO A 35 -12.23 -18.60 -28.67
C PRO A 35 -11.39 -18.07 -29.84
N THR A 36 -12.05 -17.77 -30.95
CA THR A 36 -11.44 -17.12 -32.10
C THR A 36 -11.97 -15.69 -32.20
N PHE A 37 -11.11 -14.77 -32.60
CA PHE A 37 -11.43 -13.36 -32.73
C PHE A 37 -10.98 -12.85 -34.10
N ASP A 38 -11.86 -12.12 -34.78
CA ASP A 38 -11.56 -11.51 -36.09
C ASP A 38 -10.91 -10.12 -35.97
N CYS A 39 -10.52 -9.73 -34.75
CA CYS A 39 -10.02 -8.43 -34.37
C CYS A 39 -8.74 -8.53 -33.54
N ASP A 40 -7.78 -7.66 -33.84
CA ASP A 40 -6.56 -7.49 -33.03
C ASP A 40 -6.85 -6.68 -31.75
N THR A 41 -7.91 -5.87 -31.77
CA THR A 41 -8.29 -4.98 -30.67
C THR A 41 -9.76 -5.18 -30.30
N ILE A 42 -10.03 -5.36 -29.01
CA ILE A 42 -11.38 -5.47 -28.46
C ILE A 42 -11.69 -4.20 -27.68
N ASP A 43 -12.62 -3.41 -28.20
CA ASP A 43 -13.20 -2.21 -27.55
C ASP A 43 -14.52 -2.53 -26.86
N ALA A 44 -14.51 -3.60 -26.07
CA ALA A 44 -15.67 -4.15 -25.41
C ALA A 44 -15.27 -4.87 -24.12
N ILE A 45 -16.24 -5.12 -23.24
CA ILE A 45 -16.02 -5.95 -22.06
C ILE A 45 -15.91 -7.41 -22.51
N VAL A 46 -14.90 -8.12 -22.00
CA VAL A 46 -14.69 -9.54 -22.24
C VAL A 46 -14.95 -10.29 -20.94
N THR A 47 -15.95 -11.17 -20.93
CA THR A 47 -16.32 -11.96 -19.75
C THR A 47 -16.15 -13.45 -20.03
N VAL A 48 -15.57 -14.19 -19.09
CA VAL A 48 -15.50 -15.66 -19.17
C VAL A 48 -16.72 -16.26 -18.49
N SER A 49 -17.38 -17.18 -19.17
CA SER A 49 -18.54 -17.89 -18.63
C SER A 49 -18.16 -18.63 -17.33
N PRO A 50 -18.94 -18.50 -16.23
CA PRO A 50 -18.71 -19.23 -14.98
C PRO A 50 -18.69 -20.76 -15.14
N SER A 51 -19.35 -21.27 -16.18
CA SER A 51 -19.41 -22.72 -16.48
C SER A 51 -18.19 -23.25 -17.23
N LEU A 52 -17.25 -22.39 -17.65
CA LEU A 52 -16.08 -22.80 -18.42
C LEU A 52 -15.13 -23.65 -17.56
N GLN A 53 -14.67 -24.77 -18.10
CA GLN A 53 -13.84 -25.76 -17.39
C GLN A 53 -12.59 -26.09 -18.21
N GLY A 54 -11.44 -26.17 -17.56
CA GLY A 54 -10.16 -26.48 -18.21
C GLY A 54 -9.24 -25.27 -18.37
N ASN A 55 -8.44 -25.24 -19.43
CA ASN A 55 -7.43 -24.20 -19.66
C ASN A 55 -7.88 -23.28 -20.80
N LEU A 56 -8.22 -22.04 -20.47
CA LEU A 56 -8.61 -21.01 -21.43
C LEU A 56 -7.37 -20.46 -22.14
N GLN A 57 -7.42 -20.40 -23.47
CA GLN A 57 -6.39 -19.85 -24.35
C GLN A 57 -7.01 -18.76 -25.23
N ILE A 58 -6.57 -17.51 -25.04
CA ILE A 58 -7.10 -16.32 -25.72
C ILE A 58 -6.04 -15.80 -26.69
N ASP A 59 -5.89 -16.50 -27.82
CA ASP A 59 -4.94 -16.10 -28.86
C ASP A 59 -5.60 -15.27 -29.97
N GLY A 60 -4.84 -14.36 -30.56
CA GLY A 60 -5.27 -13.46 -31.63
C GLY A 60 -5.28 -12.01 -31.14
N PRO A 61 -6.23 -11.61 -30.28
CA PRO A 61 -6.29 -10.24 -29.76
C PRO A 61 -5.01 -9.83 -29.06
N LYS A 62 -4.58 -8.60 -29.33
CA LYS A 62 -3.40 -7.96 -28.73
C LYS A 62 -3.79 -6.98 -27.64
N VAL A 63 -4.98 -6.38 -27.75
CA VAL A 63 -5.44 -5.31 -26.85
C VAL A 63 -6.88 -5.53 -26.44
N PHE A 64 -7.14 -5.54 -25.14
CA PHE A 64 -8.46 -5.30 -24.58
C PHE A 64 -8.50 -3.88 -24.06
N LYS A 65 -9.35 -3.00 -24.62
CA LYS A 65 -9.43 -1.60 -24.17
C LYS A 65 -10.21 -1.46 -22.86
N LYS A 66 -11.14 -2.37 -22.58
CA LYS A 66 -12.00 -2.38 -21.39
C LYS A 66 -11.67 -3.59 -20.49
N ASP A 67 -12.62 -3.98 -19.66
CA ASP A 67 -12.44 -5.00 -18.63
C ASP A 67 -12.33 -6.41 -19.21
N PHE A 68 -11.48 -7.22 -18.59
CA PHE A 68 -11.41 -8.66 -18.77
C PHE A 68 -11.79 -9.34 -17.46
N ILE A 69 -12.97 -9.98 -17.46
CA ILE A 69 -13.64 -10.43 -16.26
C ILE A 69 -13.70 -11.96 -16.25
N VAL A 70 -13.07 -12.56 -15.25
CA VAL A 70 -13.16 -13.97 -14.91
C VAL A 70 -13.71 -14.06 -13.49
N ASN A 71 -14.98 -14.42 -13.35
CA ASN A 71 -15.64 -14.43 -12.05
C ASN A 71 -16.46 -15.72 -11.86
N GLY A 72 -16.32 -16.34 -10.69
CA GLY A 72 -17.09 -17.54 -10.33
C GLY A 72 -16.77 -18.78 -11.17
N THR A 73 -15.62 -18.81 -11.82
CA THR A 73 -15.18 -19.94 -12.68
C THR A 73 -14.49 -21.01 -11.83
N SER A 74 -15.25 -21.72 -11.00
CA SER A 74 -14.70 -22.67 -10.01
C SER A 74 -13.94 -23.85 -10.62
N SER A 75 -14.18 -24.16 -11.91
CA SER A 75 -13.59 -25.30 -12.63
C SER A 75 -12.54 -24.89 -13.66
N LEU A 76 -12.21 -23.60 -13.76
CA LEU A 76 -11.15 -23.10 -14.63
C LEU A 76 -9.79 -23.40 -13.99
N LEU A 77 -8.89 -23.98 -14.77
CA LEU A 77 -7.58 -24.45 -14.32
C LEU A 77 -6.43 -23.52 -14.75
N GLY A 78 -6.58 -22.84 -15.89
CA GLY A 78 -5.57 -21.94 -16.40
C GLY A 78 -6.13 -20.88 -17.35
N ILE A 79 -5.45 -19.73 -17.43
CA ILE A 79 -5.67 -18.69 -18.43
C ILE A 79 -4.35 -18.46 -19.16
N SER A 80 -4.38 -18.43 -20.49
CA SER A 80 -3.18 -18.19 -21.29
C SER A 80 -3.47 -17.32 -22.52
N SER A 81 -2.45 -16.60 -22.98
CA SER A 81 -2.47 -15.88 -24.27
C SER A 81 -1.05 -15.66 -24.77
N SER A 82 -0.82 -15.97 -26.03
CA SER A 82 0.44 -15.73 -26.73
C SER A 82 0.51 -14.37 -27.44
N SER A 83 -0.59 -13.61 -27.47
CA SER A 83 -0.73 -12.36 -28.22
C SER A 83 -1.06 -11.15 -27.37
N LEU A 84 -1.74 -11.32 -26.22
CA LEU A 84 -2.25 -10.20 -25.43
C LEU A 84 -1.11 -9.36 -24.84
N THR A 85 -1.13 -8.06 -25.14
CA THR A 85 -0.10 -7.09 -24.71
C THR A 85 -0.62 -6.07 -23.71
N THR A 86 -1.92 -5.75 -23.77
CA THR A 86 -2.54 -4.66 -23.02
C THR A 86 -3.95 -5.03 -22.56
N ILE A 87 -4.27 -4.74 -21.30
CA ILE A 87 -5.65 -4.66 -20.79
C ILE A 87 -5.86 -3.26 -20.20
N GLY A 88 -6.64 -2.44 -20.89
CA GLY A 88 -6.89 -1.03 -20.56
C GLY A 88 -7.97 -0.82 -19.48
N GLY A 89 -8.79 -1.84 -19.20
CA GLY A 89 -9.72 -1.85 -18.07
C GLY A 89 -9.19 -2.64 -16.87
N ASN A 90 -10.10 -3.24 -16.13
CA ASN A 90 -9.80 -4.14 -15.03
C ASN A 90 -9.54 -5.55 -15.55
N PHE A 91 -8.35 -6.10 -15.29
CA PHE A 91 -8.11 -7.52 -15.35
C PHE A 91 -8.56 -8.15 -14.03
N GLN A 92 -9.81 -8.62 -14.01
CA GLN A 92 -10.45 -9.21 -12.84
C GLN A 92 -10.42 -10.73 -12.93
N VAL A 93 -9.88 -11.36 -11.90
CA VAL A 93 -9.98 -12.81 -11.69
C VAL A 93 -10.40 -13.06 -10.25
N GLN A 94 -11.61 -13.55 -10.06
CA GLN A 94 -12.23 -13.74 -8.75
C GLN A 94 -12.97 -15.07 -8.66
N ASP A 95 -12.97 -15.67 -7.47
CA ASP A 95 -13.70 -16.92 -7.19
C ASP A 95 -13.32 -18.08 -8.12
N ALA A 96 -12.06 -18.15 -8.53
CA ALA A 96 -11.52 -19.20 -9.37
C ALA A 96 -10.60 -20.11 -8.54
N GLY A 97 -11.19 -20.83 -7.58
CA GLY A 97 -10.46 -21.59 -6.56
C GLY A 97 -9.54 -22.70 -7.10
N LEU A 98 -9.81 -23.25 -8.29
CA LEU A 98 -8.97 -24.25 -8.95
C LEU A 98 -7.99 -23.68 -9.97
N LEU A 99 -8.01 -22.36 -10.22
CA LEU A 99 -7.14 -21.72 -11.20
C LEU A 99 -5.70 -21.81 -10.71
N ALA A 100 -4.88 -22.62 -11.40
CA ALA A 100 -3.51 -22.90 -11.00
C ALA A 100 -2.50 -21.94 -11.65
N SER A 101 -2.81 -21.44 -12.86
CA SER A 101 -1.87 -20.64 -13.65
C SER A 101 -2.53 -19.53 -14.48
N ILE A 102 -1.83 -18.40 -14.58
CA ILE A 102 -2.09 -17.34 -15.55
C ILE A 102 -0.80 -17.07 -16.31
N SER A 103 -0.79 -17.27 -17.63
CA SER A 103 0.39 -17.09 -18.49
C SER A 103 0.10 -16.17 -19.67
N LEU A 104 0.54 -14.92 -19.56
CA LEU A 104 0.38 -13.85 -20.54
C LEU A 104 1.77 -13.26 -20.88
N PRO A 105 2.67 -14.02 -21.53
CA PRO A 105 4.09 -13.66 -21.74
C PRO A 105 4.35 -12.41 -22.60
N LYS A 106 3.32 -11.78 -23.18
CA LYS A 106 3.46 -10.51 -23.90
C LYS A 106 2.78 -9.33 -23.19
N LEU A 107 2.12 -9.57 -22.06
CA LEU A 107 1.42 -8.54 -21.31
C LEU A 107 2.44 -7.61 -20.64
N THR A 108 2.38 -6.33 -21.02
CA THR A 108 3.29 -5.28 -20.52
C THR A 108 2.53 -4.10 -19.91
N LYS A 109 1.24 -3.96 -20.23
CA LYS A 109 0.40 -2.84 -19.77
C LYS A 109 -0.91 -3.33 -19.18
N LEU A 110 -1.21 -2.84 -17.98
CA LEU A 110 -2.48 -2.99 -17.29
C LEU A 110 -2.98 -1.60 -16.89
N ASN A 111 -4.29 -1.44 -16.72
CA ASN A 111 -4.81 -0.34 -15.94
C ASN A 111 -5.07 -0.80 -14.50
N LYS A 112 -5.96 -1.78 -14.31
CA LYS A 112 -6.22 -2.38 -12.99
C LYS A 112 -6.02 -3.88 -13.01
N LEU A 113 -5.46 -4.42 -11.92
CA LEU A 113 -5.35 -5.85 -11.64
C LEU A 113 -6.14 -6.17 -10.38
N SER A 114 -7.14 -7.04 -10.46
CA SER A 114 -8.01 -7.41 -9.33
C SER A 114 -8.08 -8.93 -9.17
N PHE A 115 -7.16 -9.49 -8.40
CA PHE A 115 -7.11 -10.92 -8.09
C PHE A 115 -7.61 -11.17 -6.67
N ALA A 116 -8.61 -12.03 -6.53
CA ALA A 116 -9.15 -12.39 -5.22
C ALA A 116 -9.63 -13.85 -5.16
N ARG A 117 -9.36 -14.55 -4.05
CA ARG A 117 -9.86 -15.90 -3.78
C ARG A 117 -9.41 -16.90 -4.86
N LEU A 118 -8.11 -16.92 -5.13
CA LEU A 118 -7.43 -17.75 -6.13
C LEU A 118 -6.55 -18.79 -5.44
N GLY A 119 -7.18 -19.62 -4.60
CA GLY A 119 -6.50 -20.47 -3.62
C GLY A 119 -5.55 -21.55 -4.17
N GLN A 120 -5.48 -21.74 -5.49
CA GLN A 120 -4.52 -22.63 -6.16
C GLN A 120 -3.58 -21.89 -7.14
N LEU A 121 -3.75 -20.58 -7.32
CA LEU A 121 -2.96 -19.81 -8.28
C LEU A 121 -1.52 -19.71 -7.78
N SER A 122 -0.64 -20.52 -8.35
CA SER A 122 0.77 -20.62 -7.96
C SER A 122 1.71 -20.06 -9.01
N THR A 123 1.24 -19.92 -10.24
CA THR A 123 2.03 -19.45 -11.38
C THR A 123 1.39 -18.21 -11.99
N LEU A 124 2.10 -17.09 -11.94
CA LEU A 124 1.75 -15.85 -12.63
C LEU A 124 2.92 -15.48 -13.55
N GLN A 125 2.69 -15.53 -14.85
CA GLN A 125 3.70 -15.21 -15.85
C GLN A 125 3.20 -14.07 -16.74
N PHE A 126 3.88 -12.93 -16.68
CA PHE A 126 3.69 -11.82 -17.61
C PHE A 126 4.90 -11.72 -18.57
N SER A 127 5.06 -10.58 -19.25
CA SER A 127 6.27 -10.30 -20.02
C SER A 127 7.54 -10.53 -19.20
N SER A 128 8.62 -10.97 -19.85
CA SER A 128 9.94 -11.07 -19.22
C SER A 128 10.50 -9.73 -18.73
N SER A 129 10.02 -8.61 -19.29
CA SER A 129 10.29 -7.25 -18.79
C SER A 129 9.38 -6.83 -17.63
N GLY A 130 8.38 -7.65 -17.30
CA GLY A 130 7.28 -7.33 -16.40
C GLY A 130 6.22 -6.42 -17.01
N VAL A 131 5.09 -6.27 -16.31
CA VAL A 131 4.11 -5.21 -16.52
C VAL A 131 4.67 -3.93 -15.93
N SER A 132 4.82 -2.89 -16.75
CA SER A 132 5.43 -1.61 -16.35
C SER A 132 4.41 -0.51 -16.05
N GLU A 133 3.14 -0.72 -16.42
CA GLU A 133 2.05 0.23 -16.25
C GLU A 133 0.88 -0.48 -15.56
N ALA A 134 0.44 0.07 -14.43
CA ALA A 134 -0.82 -0.26 -13.73
C ALA A 134 -1.15 0.89 -12.77
N SER A 135 -2.39 1.39 -12.78
CA SER A 135 -2.84 2.36 -11.78
C SER A 135 -3.16 1.70 -10.45
N THR A 136 -3.77 0.51 -10.49
CA THR A 136 -4.24 -0.19 -9.28
C THR A 136 -3.92 -1.67 -9.35
N VAL A 137 -3.34 -2.20 -8.28
CA VAL A 137 -3.06 -3.63 -8.14
C VAL A 137 -3.62 -4.12 -6.81
N ASN A 138 -4.49 -5.12 -6.87
CA ASN A 138 -5.01 -5.84 -5.73
C ASN A 138 -4.78 -7.35 -5.93
N ILE A 139 -4.00 -7.96 -5.05
CA ILE A 139 -3.72 -9.40 -5.05
C ILE A 139 -4.07 -9.94 -3.66
N ALA A 140 -5.18 -10.67 -3.59
CA ALA A 140 -5.78 -11.14 -2.35
C ALA A 140 -6.01 -12.66 -2.36
N ASP A 141 -5.65 -13.33 -1.27
CA ASP A 141 -5.98 -14.76 -1.04
C ASP A 141 -5.61 -15.65 -2.23
N THR A 142 -4.33 -15.61 -2.61
CA THR A 142 -3.76 -16.44 -3.68
C THR A 142 -2.72 -17.41 -3.14
N PHE A 143 -2.35 -18.41 -3.95
CA PHE A 143 -1.24 -19.32 -3.65
C PHE A 143 0.11 -18.83 -4.21
N LEU A 144 0.18 -17.57 -4.65
CA LEU A 144 1.38 -17.01 -5.27
C LEU A 144 2.50 -16.87 -4.24
N SER A 145 3.71 -17.27 -4.64
CA SER A 145 4.95 -17.01 -3.92
C SER A 145 5.84 -15.98 -4.62
N ASP A 146 5.47 -15.58 -5.84
CA ASP A 146 6.21 -14.63 -6.65
C ASP A 146 5.25 -13.72 -7.41
N ILE A 147 5.53 -12.42 -7.36
CA ILE A 147 4.82 -11.37 -8.11
C ILE A 147 5.81 -10.47 -8.85
N SER A 148 7.05 -10.94 -9.08
CA SER A 148 8.12 -10.21 -9.78
C SER A 148 7.77 -9.80 -11.21
N GLY A 149 6.73 -10.39 -11.80
CA GLY A 149 6.15 -9.95 -13.07
C GLY A 149 5.54 -8.54 -13.04
N LEU A 150 5.42 -7.91 -11.87
CA LEU A 150 5.00 -6.51 -11.71
C LEU A 150 6.22 -5.60 -11.55
N ASN A 151 6.58 -4.88 -12.61
CA ASN A 151 7.74 -3.99 -12.65
C ASN A 151 7.28 -2.52 -12.75
N LEU A 152 6.50 -2.08 -11.76
CA LEU A 152 5.86 -0.77 -11.74
C LEU A 152 6.81 0.30 -11.19
N ALA A 153 6.90 1.43 -11.88
CA ALA A 153 7.61 2.61 -11.37
C ALA A 153 6.68 3.54 -10.57
N THR A 154 5.39 3.59 -10.92
CA THR A 154 4.37 4.39 -10.22
C THR A 154 3.07 3.61 -10.19
N VAL A 155 2.35 3.71 -9.07
CA VAL A 155 1.02 3.14 -8.88
C VAL A 155 0.18 4.11 -8.05
N GLU A 156 -1.13 4.10 -8.23
CA GLU A 156 -2.03 4.79 -7.32
C GLU A 156 -2.19 3.98 -6.04
N SER A 157 -2.69 2.75 -6.16
CA SER A 157 -2.89 1.84 -5.03
C SER A 157 -2.33 0.46 -5.30
N LEU A 158 -1.55 -0.06 -4.34
CA LEU A 158 -1.06 -1.43 -4.31
C LEU A 158 -1.49 -2.09 -3.00
N THR A 159 -2.35 -3.10 -3.12
CA THR A 159 -2.80 -3.95 -2.01
C THR A 159 -2.36 -5.38 -2.27
N ILE A 160 -1.61 -5.93 -1.31
CA ILE A 160 -1.20 -7.34 -1.32
C ILE A 160 -1.58 -7.91 0.05
N ASN A 161 -2.60 -8.77 0.07
CA ASN A 161 -3.12 -9.30 1.32
C ASN A 161 -3.42 -10.81 1.31
N SER A 162 -3.21 -11.45 2.45
CA SER A 162 -3.58 -12.85 2.68
C SER A 162 -2.89 -13.85 1.71
N ASN A 163 -1.75 -13.48 1.11
CA ASN A 163 -0.97 -14.36 0.22
C ASN A 163 0.07 -15.14 1.04
N LYS A 164 -0.36 -16.24 1.66
CA LYS A 164 0.42 -16.98 2.68
C LYS A 164 1.75 -17.56 2.19
N ARG A 165 1.98 -17.63 0.87
CA ARG A 165 3.21 -18.13 0.26
C ARG A 165 4.16 -17.02 -0.17
N LEU A 166 3.70 -15.77 -0.17
CA LEU A 166 4.49 -14.62 -0.58
C LEU A 166 5.30 -14.10 0.60
N THR A 167 6.58 -14.47 0.66
CA THR A 167 7.53 -14.09 1.74
C THR A 167 8.53 -13.04 1.31
N LYS A 168 8.47 -12.56 0.06
CA LYS A 168 9.33 -11.51 -0.47
C LYS A 168 8.54 -10.60 -1.41
N PHE A 169 8.80 -9.31 -1.32
CA PHE A 169 8.34 -8.34 -2.30
C PHE A 169 9.44 -7.33 -2.58
N ASP A 170 10.09 -7.47 -3.73
CA ASP A 170 11.05 -6.49 -4.25
C ASP A 170 10.37 -5.72 -5.38
N SER A 171 10.53 -4.40 -5.40
CA SER A 171 9.91 -3.58 -6.44
C SER A 171 10.74 -2.33 -6.78
N ASN A 172 10.62 -1.89 -8.04
CA ASN A 172 11.22 -0.66 -8.54
C ASN A 172 10.26 0.55 -8.38
N LEU A 173 9.27 0.45 -7.50
CA LEU A 173 8.33 1.53 -7.21
C LEU A 173 9.08 2.77 -6.75
N VAL A 174 8.83 3.88 -7.43
CA VAL A 174 9.37 5.21 -7.10
C VAL A 174 8.32 6.05 -6.39
N ASN A 175 7.05 5.93 -6.78
CA ASN A 175 5.95 6.74 -6.25
C ASN A 175 4.65 5.94 -6.06
N ILE A 176 3.97 6.18 -4.94
CA ILE A 176 2.64 5.62 -4.62
C ILE A 176 1.69 6.78 -4.33
N THR A 177 0.74 7.07 -5.22
CA THR A 177 -0.06 8.31 -5.11
C THR A 177 -1.28 8.19 -4.19
N ASN A 178 -1.64 6.99 -3.75
CA ASN A 178 -2.73 6.76 -2.80
C ASN A 178 -2.31 5.78 -1.69
N THR A 179 -2.26 4.47 -1.91
CA THR A 179 -2.06 3.52 -0.81
C THR A 179 -1.12 2.38 -1.14
N LEU A 180 -0.25 2.04 -0.17
CA LEU A 180 0.42 0.75 -0.08
C LEU A 180 -0.14 0.00 1.13
N ILE A 181 -0.73 -1.17 0.90
CA ILE A 181 -1.25 -2.04 1.95
C ILE A 181 -0.60 -3.42 1.82
N LEU A 182 0.18 -3.81 2.81
CA LEU A 182 0.78 -5.15 2.92
C LEU A 182 0.33 -5.78 4.24
N THR A 183 -0.58 -6.76 4.17
CA THR A 183 -1.18 -7.37 5.37
C THR A 183 -1.35 -8.89 5.20
N GLU A 184 -1.17 -9.64 6.28
CA GLU A 184 -1.48 -11.09 6.33
C GLU A 184 -0.80 -11.96 5.24
N ASN A 185 0.31 -11.53 4.67
CA ASN A 185 1.06 -12.31 3.69
C ASN A 185 1.91 -13.40 4.35
N GLY A 186 2.80 -14.05 3.59
CA GLY A 186 3.64 -15.12 4.10
C GLY A 186 4.44 -14.70 5.32
N ASN A 187 4.62 -15.63 6.26
CA ASN A 187 5.41 -15.39 7.47
C ASN A 187 6.79 -14.85 7.11
N ASP A 188 7.28 -13.94 7.94
CA ASP A 188 8.59 -13.30 7.76
C ASP A 188 8.76 -12.59 6.42
N MET A 189 7.67 -12.01 5.87
CA MET A 189 7.73 -11.27 4.62
C MET A 189 8.80 -10.17 4.67
N GLN A 190 9.71 -10.19 3.71
CA GLN A 190 10.74 -9.17 3.54
C GLN A 190 10.37 -8.28 2.35
N VAL A 191 10.34 -6.98 2.59
CA VAL A 191 9.91 -5.99 1.60
C VAL A 191 11.07 -5.06 1.27
N ASN A 192 11.40 -4.93 -0.02
CA ASN A 192 12.45 -4.04 -0.49
C ASN A 192 11.91 -3.05 -1.53
N LEU A 193 11.86 -1.78 -1.15
CA LEU A 193 11.42 -0.64 -1.97
C LEU A 193 12.54 0.40 -2.00
N THR A 194 13.73 0.00 -2.48
CA THR A 194 14.94 0.84 -2.47
C THR A 194 14.76 2.15 -3.22
N GLU A 195 13.99 2.14 -4.31
CA GLU A 195 13.77 3.31 -5.17
C GLU A 195 12.57 4.18 -4.75
N LEU A 196 11.83 3.80 -3.70
CA LEU A 196 10.62 4.51 -3.30
C LEU A 196 10.98 5.87 -2.71
N GLN A 197 10.68 6.94 -3.43
CA GLN A 197 10.96 8.32 -3.06
C GLN A 197 9.80 8.97 -2.31
N SER A 198 8.56 8.63 -2.69
CA SER A 198 7.38 9.19 -2.06
C SER A 198 6.19 8.23 -2.04
N ALA A 199 5.35 8.40 -1.03
CA ALA A 199 4.08 7.69 -0.93
C ALA A 199 3.00 8.61 -0.34
N TYR A 200 1.74 8.38 -0.66
CA TYR A 200 0.65 9.03 0.06
C TYR A 200 0.43 8.35 1.40
N GLU A 201 0.16 7.04 1.41
CA GLU A 201 -0.03 6.27 2.65
C GLU A 201 0.58 4.86 2.57
N ILE A 202 1.18 4.41 3.68
CA ILE A 202 1.78 3.09 3.84
C ILE A 202 1.19 2.40 5.08
N GLN A 203 0.63 1.21 4.91
CA GLN A 203 0.08 0.37 5.98
C GLN A 203 0.70 -1.03 5.94
N ILE A 204 1.36 -1.42 7.04
CA ILE A 204 2.20 -2.60 7.10
C ILE A 204 1.84 -3.46 8.31
N SER A 205 1.50 -4.72 8.05
CA SER A 205 1.26 -5.74 9.06
C SER A 205 1.82 -7.10 8.63
N GLY A 206 2.40 -7.84 9.59
CA GLY A 206 2.96 -9.17 9.34
C GLY A 206 4.31 -9.22 8.60
N VAL A 207 5.04 -8.11 8.46
CA VAL A 207 6.37 -8.13 7.82
C VAL A 207 7.49 -8.39 8.84
N LYS A 208 8.61 -8.91 8.34
CA LYS A 208 9.88 -9.00 9.08
C LYS A 208 10.80 -7.81 8.79
N SER A 209 10.75 -7.27 7.59
CA SER A 209 11.53 -6.07 7.23
C SER A 209 10.85 -5.27 6.14
N LEU A 210 11.05 -3.95 6.18
CA LEU A 210 10.74 -3.01 5.11
C LEU A 210 11.96 -2.10 4.89
N SER A 211 12.53 -2.13 3.69
CA SER A 211 13.63 -1.25 3.28
C SER A 211 13.10 -0.13 2.38
N THR A 212 13.26 1.11 2.83
CA THR A 212 12.85 2.33 2.10
C THR A 212 13.90 3.45 2.23
N PRO A 213 15.18 3.21 1.85
CA PRO A 213 16.28 4.15 2.05
C PRO A 213 16.10 5.49 1.31
N SER A 214 15.41 5.49 0.16
CA SER A 214 15.20 6.68 -0.66
C SER A 214 13.94 7.47 -0.31
N LEU A 215 13.18 7.05 0.70
CA LEU A 215 11.88 7.64 1.02
C LEU A 215 12.06 9.02 1.66
N GLU A 216 11.61 10.07 0.96
CA GLU A 216 11.80 11.47 1.36
C GLU A 216 10.52 12.12 1.92
N GLN A 217 9.34 11.66 1.46
CA GLN A 217 8.06 12.30 1.68
C GLN A 217 6.92 11.28 1.86
N ILE A 218 6.08 11.48 2.88
CA ILE A 218 4.79 10.77 3.00
C ILE A 218 3.67 11.80 3.16
N GLN A 219 2.67 11.79 2.28
CA GLN A 219 1.66 12.87 2.24
C GLN A 219 0.50 12.68 3.22
N ASN A 220 0.28 11.46 3.70
CA ASN A 220 -0.67 11.11 4.73
C ASN A 220 0.04 10.36 5.86
N SER A 221 0.08 9.03 5.87
CA SER A 221 0.50 8.27 7.06
C SER A 221 1.43 7.10 6.74
N ILE A 222 2.28 6.73 7.71
CA ILE A 222 3.02 5.47 7.70
C ILE A 222 2.73 4.70 8.99
N ARG A 223 2.26 3.46 8.83
CA ARG A 223 1.71 2.65 9.91
C ARG A 223 2.33 1.26 9.92
N PHE A 224 2.95 0.90 11.03
CA PHE A 224 3.46 -0.44 11.31
C PHE A 224 2.66 -1.02 12.47
N GLU A 225 1.73 -1.91 12.16
CA GLU A 225 0.84 -2.53 13.14
C GLU A 225 0.97 -4.04 13.12
N THR A 226 1.28 -4.64 14.28
CA THR A 226 1.35 -6.09 14.44
C THR A 226 2.38 -6.74 13.49
N ASN A 227 3.63 -6.27 13.57
CA ASN A 227 4.78 -6.89 12.90
C ASN A 227 5.66 -7.60 13.94
N PRO A 228 5.31 -8.84 14.34
CA PRO A 228 5.96 -9.52 15.48
C PRO A 228 7.44 -9.84 15.26
N ASN A 229 7.90 -9.84 14.00
CA ASN A 229 9.28 -10.14 13.62
C ASN A 229 10.05 -8.93 13.05
N LEU A 230 9.44 -7.74 13.04
CA LEU A 230 10.14 -6.50 12.70
C LEU A 230 11.06 -6.11 13.86
N GLU A 231 12.37 -6.10 13.61
CA GLU A 231 13.39 -5.77 14.62
C GLU A 231 13.81 -4.29 14.54
N THR A 232 13.89 -3.75 13.33
CA THR A 232 14.30 -2.36 13.10
C THR A 232 13.53 -1.76 11.94
N TYR A 233 13.36 -0.43 11.95
CA TYR A 233 12.94 0.33 10.78
C TYR A 233 13.69 1.65 10.71
N GLU A 234 14.15 2.01 9.52
CA GLU A 234 14.84 3.25 9.23
C GLU A 234 14.27 3.91 7.98
N ALA A 235 13.94 5.20 8.08
CA ALA A 235 13.62 6.05 6.94
C ALA A 235 14.67 7.18 6.88
N ALA A 236 15.84 6.83 6.32
CA ALA A 236 17.05 7.64 6.41
C ALA A 236 16.92 9.04 5.78
N ASN A 237 16.03 9.22 4.80
CA ASN A 237 15.86 10.48 4.07
C ASN A 237 14.50 11.16 4.31
N LEU A 238 13.63 10.59 5.16
CA LEU A 238 12.27 11.09 5.33
C LEU A 238 12.29 12.40 6.12
N THR A 239 11.76 13.47 5.51
CA THR A 239 11.80 14.83 6.09
C THR A 239 10.46 15.28 6.67
N SER A 240 9.35 14.78 6.12
CA SER A 240 7.99 15.12 6.58
C SER A 240 6.99 13.99 6.36
N VAL A 241 6.04 13.88 7.29
CA VAL A 241 4.86 13.02 7.19
C VAL A 241 3.61 13.87 7.32
N GLY A 242 2.67 13.65 6.40
CA GLY A 242 1.42 14.38 6.33
C GLY A 242 1.53 15.74 5.66
N THR A 243 0.39 16.39 5.50
CA THR A 243 0.32 17.79 5.06
C THR A 243 -0.61 18.59 5.97
N SER A 244 -0.53 19.91 5.92
CA SER A 244 -1.45 20.80 6.63
C SER A 244 -2.93 20.61 6.26
N LYS A 245 -3.22 20.01 5.08
CA LYS A 245 -4.58 19.73 4.61
C LYS A 245 -5.09 18.36 5.03
N ASN A 246 -4.22 17.35 5.00
CA ASN A 246 -4.64 15.95 5.13
C ASN A 246 -4.33 15.37 6.53
N GLY A 247 -3.65 16.12 7.40
CA GLY A 247 -3.04 15.56 8.60
C GLY A 247 -1.94 14.57 8.20
N GLY A 248 -1.63 13.62 9.09
CA GLY A 248 -0.76 12.50 8.76
C GLY A 248 0.05 11.97 9.93
N SER A 249 0.00 10.66 10.15
CA SER A 249 0.55 10.04 11.37
C SER A 249 1.71 9.09 11.08
N VAL A 250 2.62 8.99 12.04
CA VAL A 250 3.61 7.92 12.14
C VAL A 250 3.17 7.00 13.27
N SER A 251 2.94 5.72 12.99
CA SER A 251 2.57 4.75 14.02
C SER A 251 3.41 3.47 14.01
N PHE A 252 3.83 3.07 15.21
CA PHE A 252 4.44 1.77 15.52
C PHE A 252 3.66 1.14 16.67
N ILE A 253 2.81 0.17 16.37
CA ILE A 253 1.90 -0.44 17.33
C ILE A 253 2.07 -1.97 17.32
N ASN A 254 2.23 -2.57 18.50
CA ASN A 254 2.28 -4.03 18.67
C ASN A 254 3.41 -4.74 17.88
N ASN A 255 4.56 -4.10 17.69
CA ASN A 255 5.71 -4.73 17.04
C ASN A 255 6.65 -5.32 18.10
N ALA A 256 6.35 -6.52 18.57
CA ALA A 256 6.93 -7.11 19.78
C ALA A 256 8.46 -7.28 19.77
N LYS A 257 9.11 -7.36 18.59
CA LYS A 257 10.57 -7.45 18.47
C LYS A 257 11.25 -6.14 18.05
N LEU A 258 10.48 -5.08 17.80
CA LEU A 258 11.03 -3.81 17.35
C LEU A 258 11.90 -3.22 18.46
N ALA A 259 13.19 -3.10 18.18
CA ALA A 259 14.22 -2.64 19.10
C ALA A 259 14.81 -1.28 18.69
N ASN A 260 14.65 -0.89 17.43
CA ASN A 260 15.13 0.41 16.95
C ASN A 260 14.21 0.99 15.88
N ILE A 261 13.96 2.30 15.98
CA ILE A 261 13.34 3.11 14.93
C ILE A 261 14.23 4.33 14.68
N SER A 262 14.47 4.69 13.42
CA SER A 262 15.37 5.79 13.05
C SER A 262 14.77 6.67 11.95
N PHE A 263 14.65 7.96 12.25
CA PHE A 263 14.16 9.03 11.38
C PHE A 263 15.06 10.26 11.52
N PRO A 264 16.30 10.20 11.00
CA PRO A 264 17.34 11.18 11.32
C PRO A 264 17.03 12.60 10.82
N TYR A 265 16.22 12.76 9.77
CA TYR A 265 15.88 14.08 9.20
C TYR A 265 14.38 14.45 9.30
N LEU A 266 13.56 13.62 9.96
CA LEU A 266 12.13 13.86 10.05
C LEU A 266 11.87 15.07 10.95
N ALA A 267 11.46 16.19 10.35
CA ALA A 267 11.25 17.45 11.04
C ALA A 267 9.79 17.70 11.41
N THR A 268 8.84 17.11 10.69
CA THR A 268 7.41 17.40 10.87
C THR A 268 6.55 16.16 10.69
N ILE A 269 5.63 15.95 11.63
CA ILE A 269 4.51 15.01 11.52
C ILE A 269 3.23 15.86 11.61
N SER A 270 2.46 15.96 10.54
CA SER A 270 1.30 16.87 10.51
C SER A 270 0.13 16.42 11.39
N GLY A 271 0.10 15.14 11.77
CA GLY A 271 -0.83 14.51 12.69
C GLY A 271 -0.11 13.88 13.88
N ASP A 272 -0.39 12.61 14.17
CA ASP A 272 0.03 11.97 15.43
C ASP A 272 1.33 11.17 15.32
N LEU A 273 2.18 11.24 16.34
CA LEU A 273 3.24 10.26 16.59
C LEU A 273 2.75 9.25 17.63
N THR A 274 2.57 8.00 17.22
CA THR A 274 2.09 6.91 18.09
C THR A 274 3.09 5.77 18.14
N VAL A 275 3.71 5.54 19.29
CA VAL A 275 4.61 4.41 19.53
C VAL A 275 4.09 3.66 20.75
N VAL A 276 3.39 2.54 20.53
CA VAL A 276 2.70 1.80 21.60
C VAL A 276 2.96 0.31 21.53
N ASN A 277 3.26 -0.32 22.67
CA ASN A 277 3.38 -1.77 22.80
C ASN A 277 4.44 -2.41 21.88
N ASN A 278 5.62 -1.79 21.82
CA ASN A 278 6.81 -2.35 21.17
C ASN A 278 7.77 -2.80 22.27
N THR A 279 7.61 -4.03 22.76
CA THR A 279 8.19 -4.50 24.05
C THR A 279 9.71 -4.67 24.06
N LYS A 280 10.37 -4.56 22.91
CA LYS A 280 11.84 -4.55 22.78
C LYS A 280 12.44 -3.17 22.50
N LEU A 281 11.58 -2.15 22.40
CA LEU A 281 12.02 -0.78 22.18
C LEU A 281 12.32 -0.13 23.53
N ASP A 282 13.58 -0.24 23.96
CA ASP A 282 14.02 0.28 25.26
C ASP A 282 14.20 1.81 25.26
N GLU A 283 14.41 2.40 24.07
CA GLU A 283 14.62 3.83 23.89
C GLU A 283 13.82 4.40 22.71
N ILE A 284 13.27 5.61 22.88
CA ILE A 284 12.63 6.40 21.83
C ILE A 284 13.50 7.63 21.54
N THR A 285 14.59 7.43 20.81
CA THR A 285 15.61 8.46 20.48
C THR A 285 15.74 8.69 18.97
N GLY A 286 15.00 7.94 18.16
CA GLY A 286 15.06 7.94 16.70
C GLY A 286 14.52 9.18 15.98
N PHE A 287 14.21 10.26 16.69
CA PHE A 287 13.59 11.47 16.14
C PHE A 287 14.39 12.75 16.49
N PRO A 288 15.69 12.83 16.16
CA PRO A 288 16.55 13.93 16.61
C PRO A 288 16.15 15.29 16.02
N GLU A 289 15.57 15.30 14.82
CA GLU A 289 15.19 16.52 14.09
C GLU A 289 13.71 16.89 14.21
N LEU A 290 12.89 16.09 14.91
CA LEU A 290 11.46 16.32 14.99
C LEU A 290 11.15 17.61 15.75
N LYS A 291 10.53 18.57 15.05
CA LYS A 291 10.15 19.89 15.56
C LYS A 291 8.68 19.98 15.91
N SER A 292 7.81 19.59 14.97
CA SER A 292 6.36 19.76 15.09
C SER A 292 5.58 18.46 14.93
N VAL A 293 4.57 18.27 15.80
CA VAL A 293 3.62 17.15 15.80
C VAL A 293 2.24 17.61 16.30
N GLU A 294 1.15 16.99 15.84
CA GLU A 294 -0.19 17.31 16.36
C GLU A 294 -0.38 16.72 17.76
N ASN A 295 -0.29 15.39 17.90
CA ASN A 295 -0.36 14.72 19.20
C ASN A 295 0.74 13.65 19.34
N MET A 296 1.11 13.34 20.58
CA MET A 296 2.07 12.28 20.88
C MET A 296 1.46 11.26 21.84
N LEU A 297 1.54 9.98 21.46
CA LEU A 297 1.23 8.84 22.32
C LEU A 297 2.41 7.88 22.34
N LEU A 298 3.15 7.89 23.45
CA LEU A 298 4.27 7.00 23.70
C LEU A 298 3.88 6.05 24.84
N GLY A 299 3.79 4.76 24.55
CA GLY A 299 3.35 3.70 25.45
C GLY A 299 4.23 2.46 25.35
N GLY A 300 4.66 1.87 26.46
CA GLY A 300 5.45 0.65 26.39
C GLY A 300 6.26 0.33 27.64
N SER A 301 7.47 -0.19 27.41
CA SER A 301 8.45 -0.54 28.44
C SER A 301 9.77 0.23 28.31
N PHE A 302 9.81 1.27 27.48
CA PHE A 302 11.00 2.10 27.26
C PHE A 302 11.42 2.81 28.56
N GLU A 303 12.71 3.02 28.73
CA GLU A 303 13.30 3.74 29.87
C GLU A 303 13.73 5.15 29.49
N LYS A 304 13.96 5.38 28.19
CA LYS A 304 14.48 6.63 27.65
C LYS A 304 13.62 7.14 26.49
N ALA A 305 13.40 8.45 26.45
CA ALA A 305 12.78 9.12 25.31
C ALA A 305 13.38 10.53 25.16
N GLU A 306 13.96 10.83 23.99
CA GLU A 306 14.60 12.12 23.71
C GLU A 306 14.14 12.66 22.36
N LEU A 307 13.58 13.88 22.37
CA LEU A 307 13.15 14.63 21.19
C LEU A 307 13.70 16.07 21.29
N PRO A 308 15.02 16.25 21.07
CA PRO A 308 15.73 17.47 21.49
C PRO A 308 15.30 18.74 20.74
N LYS A 309 14.73 18.60 19.54
CA LYS A 309 14.29 19.71 18.69
C LYS A 309 12.78 19.97 18.73
N LEU A 310 12.02 19.25 19.56
CA LEU A 310 10.58 19.40 19.66
C LEU A 310 10.22 20.81 20.14
N ASP A 311 9.54 21.58 19.30
CA ASP A 311 9.25 23.00 19.51
C ASP A 311 7.76 23.36 19.42
N ASP A 312 6.94 22.55 18.73
CA ASP A 312 5.49 22.76 18.60
C ASP A 312 4.71 21.44 18.72
N VAL A 313 3.86 21.35 19.75
CA VAL A 313 2.84 20.30 19.87
C VAL A 313 1.47 20.95 20.00
N LYS A 314 0.67 20.83 18.93
CA LYS A 314 -0.65 21.49 18.84
C LYS A 314 -1.67 20.93 19.83
N GLY A 315 -1.60 19.63 20.06
CA GLY A 315 -2.53 18.88 20.89
C GLY A 315 -1.88 18.41 22.18
N THR A 316 -2.02 17.12 22.47
CA THR A 316 -1.61 16.54 23.74
C THR A 316 -0.38 15.63 23.62
N ILE A 317 0.38 15.56 24.70
CA ILE A 317 1.41 14.55 24.91
C ILE A 317 0.93 13.56 25.98
N ASN A 318 0.98 12.26 25.67
CA ASN A 318 0.75 11.17 26.60
C ASN A 318 1.94 10.20 26.56
N VAL A 319 2.69 10.10 27.66
CA VAL A 319 3.89 9.27 27.79
C VAL A 319 3.70 8.34 28.97
N LYS A 320 3.66 7.04 28.71
CA LYS A 320 3.44 6.01 29.72
C LYS A 320 4.41 4.86 29.52
N SER A 321 5.02 4.42 30.61
CA SER A 321 5.87 3.23 30.58
C SER A 321 5.66 2.37 31.82
N THR A 322 5.92 1.07 31.67
CA THR A 322 6.11 0.17 32.81
C THR A 322 7.38 0.49 33.60
N SER A 323 8.35 1.14 32.95
CA SER A 323 9.65 1.52 33.53
C SER A 323 9.57 2.86 34.27
N ASN A 324 10.57 3.17 35.10
CA ASN A 324 10.64 4.46 35.79
C ASN A 324 11.00 5.57 34.80
N LEU A 325 10.14 6.59 34.69
CA LEU A 325 10.30 7.72 33.76
C LEU A 325 10.59 9.05 34.46
N THR A 326 11.25 9.07 35.62
CA THR A 326 11.46 10.32 36.38
C THR A 326 12.09 11.44 35.54
N ASP A 327 13.19 11.16 34.84
CA ASP A 327 13.87 12.16 34.02
C ASP A 327 13.14 12.45 32.70
N VAL A 328 12.59 11.42 32.06
CA VAL A 328 11.74 11.55 30.86
C VAL A 328 10.54 12.45 31.15
N CYS A 329 9.85 12.24 32.27
CA CYS A 329 8.73 13.08 32.66
C CYS A 329 9.15 14.48 33.08
N LYS A 330 10.33 14.67 33.66
CA LYS A 330 10.88 16.00 33.91
C LYS A 330 11.06 16.78 32.59
N PHE A 331 11.59 16.14 31.55
CA PHE A 331 11.70 16.72 30.22
C PHE A 331 10.32 17.12 29.66
N PHE A 332 9.40 16.15 29.50
CA PHE A 332 8.10 16.43 28.87
C PHE A 332 7.23 17.42 29.68
N ASN A 333 7.23 17.35 31.02
CA ASN A 333 6.51 18.31 31.84
C ASN A 333 7.09 19.74 31.72
N GLY A 334 8.39 19.86 31.43
CA GLY A 334 9.05 21.15 31.17
C GLY A 334 8.59 21.84 29.88
N LEU A 335 8.00 21.10 28.94
CA LEU A 335 7.46 21.59 27.68
C LEU A 335 6.05 22.19 27.80
N LYS A 336 5.34 21.90 28.91
CA LYS A 336 3.96 22.32 29.14
C LYS A 336 3.82 23.84 29.14
N GLY A 337 2.90 24.36 28.33
CA GLY A 337 2.61 25.80 28.24
C GLY A 337 3.71 26.61 27.53
N LYS A 338 4.67 25.95 26.87
CA LYS A 338 5.73 26.58 26.07
C LYS A 338 5.75 26.00 24.66
N VAL A 339 5.97 24.69 24.58
CA VAL A 339 6.03 23.89 23.35
C VAL A 339 4.69 23.16 23.14
N VAL A 340 4.05 22.71 24.22
CA VAL A 340 2.78 21.98 24.17
C VAL A 340 1.61 22.91 24.46
N GLN A 341 0.68 23.01 23.52
CA GLN A 341 -0.53 23.83 23.64
C GLN A 341 -1.61 23.12 24.49
N GLY A 342 -1.68 21.78 24.41
CA GLY A 342 -2.60 20.96 25.21
C GLY A 342 -2.00 20.41 26.51
N LYS A 343 -2.56 19.28 26.96
CA LYS A 343 -2.13 18.60 28.20
C LYS A 343 -0.88 17.75 27.96
N VAL A 344 -0.03 17.68 28.98
CA VAL A 344 1.07 16.72 29.09
C VAL A 344 0.73 15.75 30.22
N ASN A 345 0.63 14.47 29.90
CA ASN A 345 0.44 13.38 30.84
C ASN A 345 1.66 12.45 30.74
N CYS A 346 2.55 12.48 31.73
CA CYS A 346 3.71 11.59 31.76
C CYS A 346 3.77 10.79 33.06
N GLN A 347 3.84 9.46 32.96
CA GLN A 347 3.84 8.55 34.11
C GLN A 347 4.69 7.29 33.82
N GLY A 348 5.56 6.92 34.76
CA GLY A 348 6.31 5.65 34.73
C GLY A 348 5.89 4.71 35.87
N GLY A 349 6.41 3.48 35.86
CA GLY A 349 6.11 2.47 36.88
C GLY A 349 4.68 1.95 36.83
N LEU A 350 4.04 2.01 35.66
CA LEU A 350 2.65 1.60 35.46
C LEU A 350 2.54 0.09 35.23
N ASP A 351 1.34 -0.46 35.42
CA ASP A 351 1.05 -1.81 34.95
C ASP A 351 1.02 -1.87 33.41
N ASN A 352 1.18 -3.07 32.85
CA ASN A 352 1.28 -3.29 31.41
C ASN A 352 0.03 -2.81 30.64
N LYS A 353 -1.17 -2.91 31.22
CA LYS A 353 -2.41 -2.48 30.55
C LYS A 353 -2.46 -0.96 30.47
N THR A 354 -2.13 -0.27 31.55
CA THR A 354 -2.14 1.20 31.60
C THR A 354 -1.04 1.81 30.75
N ALA A 355 0.15 1.20 30.74
CA ALA A 355 1.30 1.65 29.94
C ALA A 355 1.06 1.55 28.42
N ASN A 356 0.25 0.58 27.99
CA ASN A 356 -0.01 0.29 26.58
C ASN A 356 -1.42 0.68 26.11
N ASP A 357 -2.10 1.60 26.82
CA ASP A 357 -3.42 2.07 26.44
C ASP A 357 -3.37 2.91 25.15
N GLN A 358 -3.84 2.32 24.06
CA GLN A 358 -3.91 2.95 22.74
C GLN A 358 -4.92 4.11 22.66
N ASN A 359 -5.86 4.20 23.62
CA ASN A 359 -6.84 5.29 23.67
C ASN A 359 -6.33 6.52 24.45
N GLY A 360 -5.03 6.59 24.72
CA GLY A 360 -4.42 7.66 25.51
C GLY A 360 -4.57 9.07 24.92
N LEU A 361 -4.94 9.19 23.64
CA LEU A 361 -5.25 10.44 22.94
C LEU A 361 -6.75 10.77 22.98
N ASN A 362 -7.37 10.79 24.15
CA ASN A 362 -8.74 11.29 24.28
C ASN A 362 -8.76 12.80 23.98
N LYS A 363 -9.20 13.18 22.77
CA LYS A 363 -9.50 14.57 22.37
C LYS A 363 -10.57 15.15 23.30
N THR A 364 -10.15 15.90 24.32
CA THR A 364 -11.09 16.60 25.21
C THR A 364 -11.31 18.02 24.71
N GLY A 365 -12.47 18.24 24.11
CA GLY A 365 -12.93 19.54 23.64
C GLY A 365 -14.44 19.59 23.45
N SER A 366 -15.24 19.13 24.42
CA SER A 366 -16.60 19.64 24.62
C SER A 366 -17.13 19.25 26.00
N SER A 367 -17.46 20.26 26.81
CA SER A 367 -18.26 20.09 28.02
C SER A 367 -19.71 19.83 27.63
N GLY A 368 -20.21 18.63 27.90
CA GLY A 368 -21.60 18.25 27.64
C GLY A 368 -22.13 17.37 28.75
N ASN A 369 -23.11 17.90 29.47
CA ASN A 369 -23.82 17.27 30.59
C ASN A 369 -24.50 15.96 30.16
N GLY A 370 -24.67 15.03 31.11
CA GLY A 370 -25.11 13.66 30.87
C GLY A 370 -26.40 13.52 30.03
N GLY A 371 -26.37 12.54 29.12
CA GLY A 371 -27.51 12.07 28.36
C GLY A 371 -27.16 10.76 27.67
N SER A 372 -27.81 9.68 28.08
CA SER A 372 -27.70 8.35 27.48
C SER A 372 -28.11 8.40 26.00
N GLY A 373 -27.21 8.06 25.08
CA GLY A 373 -27.55 7.95 23.67
C GLY A 373 -26.32 7.79 22.76
N ALA A 374 -26.31 6.69 22.00
CA ALA A 374 -25.54 6.39 20.78
C ALA A 374 -24.06 6.88 20.76
N GLY A 375 -23.16 5.95 21.08
CA GLY A 375 -21.71 6.15 20.99
C GLY A 375 -21.27 6.55 19.59
N THR A 376 -20.61 7.71 19.50
CA THR A 376 -19.77 8.12 18.36
C THR A 376 -18.59 7.15 18.23
N PRO A 377 -18.23 6.71 17.02
CA PRO A 377 -17.24 5.64 16.84
C PRO A 377 -15.85 6.15 17.22
N SER A 378 -15.28 5.52 18.24
CA SER A 378 -13.85 5.60 18.54
C SER A 378 -13.10 4.78 17.48
N TYR A 379 -12.16 5.41 16.79
CA TYR A 379 -11.29 4.75 15.81
C TYR A 379 -10.29 3.85 16.55
N SER A 380 -10.73 2.65 16.94
CA SER A 380 -9.82 1.54 17.18
C SER A 380 -9.26 1.12 15.82
N THR A 381 -8.02 1.48 15.53
CA THR A 381 -7.35 1.17 14.25
C THR A 381 -7.29 -0.33 13.99
N ALA A 382 -7.31 -1.17 15.03
CA ALA A 382 -7.43 -2.62 14.91
C ALA A 382 -8.71 -3.09 14.19
N ALA A 383 -9.80 -2.30 14.23
CA ALA A 383 -11.04 -2.61 13.50
C ALA A 383 -11.01 -2.12 12.04
N ILE A 384 -10.14 -1.15 11.69
CA ILE A 384 -10.00 -0.65 10.31
C ILE A 384 -9.21 -1.66 9.47
N PHE A 385 -8.21 -2.32 10.06
CA PHE A 385 -7.49 -3.41 9.38
C PHE A 385 -8.41 -4.58 9.00
N LEU A 386 -9.43 -4.90 9.82
CA LEU A 386 -10.44 -5.92 9.48
C LEU A 386 -11.57 -5.37 8.58
N GLY A 387 -11.91 -4.08 8.71
CA GLY A 387 -13.00 -3.45 7.96
C GLY A 387 -12.69 -3.24 6.47
N LEU A 388 -11.44 -2.95 6.11
CA LEU A 388 -11.02 -2.87 4.70
C LEU A 388 -10.98 -4.25 4.03
N ILE A 389 -10.81 -5.33 4.80
CA ILE A 389 -10.79 -6.72 4.30
C ILE A 389 -12.21 -7.21 3.95
N ALA A 390 -13.23 -6.79 4.70
CA ALA A 390 -14.63 -7.09 4.36
C ALA A 390 -15.20 -6.17 3.26
N GLY A 391 -14.78 -4.89 3.22
CA GLY A 391 -15.30 -3.91 2.28
C GLY A 391 -14.94 -4.18 0.81
N ALA A 392 -13.78 -4.77 0.53
CA ALA A 392 -13.38 -5.14 -0.83
C ALA A 392 -14.10 -6.40 -1.36
N ALA A 393 -14.76 -7.17 -0.47
CA ALA A 393 -15.60 -8.31 -0.86
C ALA A 393 -17.10 -7.97 -0.93
N GLN A 394 -17.51 -6.77 -0.51
CA GLN A 394 -18.94 -6.42 -0.37
C GLN A 394 -19.36 -5.12 -1.07
N LEU A 395 -18.45 -4.51 -1.84
CA LEU A 395 -18.77 -3.51 -2.86
C LEU A 395 -18.31 -4.02 -4.22
N LEU A 396 -19.10 -4.96 -4.79
CA LEU A 396 -19.46 -5.12 -6.20
C LEU A 396 -20.30 -6.39 -6.37
#